data_AF-A0A537J3S4-F1
#
_entry.id   AF-A0A537J3S4-F1
#
_cell.length_a   1.000
_cell.length_b   1.000
_cell.length_c   1.000
_cell.angle_alpha   90.00
_cell.angle_beta   90.00
_cell.angle_gamma   90.00
#
_symmetry.space_group_name_H-M   'P 1'
#
loop_
_entity.id
_entity.type
_entity.pdbx_description
1 polymer ?
#
loop_
_entity_poly.entity_id
_entity_poly.type
_entity_poly.pdbx_seq_one_letter_code
_entity_poly.pdbx_strand_id
1 'polypeptide(L)'
;AVKSAIHYGANISEPSQHLYSHATPLHHAAASGSLDTVKVLVEAGAKMDITDSIYDGTPLDWAEHLKKEDLVLYFREQVCKR
;
A
#
# COMPACT_ATOMS: atom_id res chain seq x y z
N ALA A 1 15.68 -8.08 -4.95
CA ALA A 1 15.08 -8.28 -6.28
C ALA A 1 13.88 -7.35 -6.47
N VAL A 2 14.15 -6.05 -6.57
CA VAL A 2 13.15 -4.96 -6.74
C VAL A 2 12.59 -4.90 -8.18
N LYS A 3 13.09 -5.80 -9.06
CA LYS A 3 12.82 -5.80 -10.51
C LYS A 3 11.48 -6.43 -10.92
N SER A 4 10.73 -7.05 -10.01
CA SER A 4 9.45 -7.69 -10.38
C SER A 4 8.28 -6.70 -10.48
N ALA A 5 8.46 -5.44 -10.08
CA ALA A 5 7.39 -4.44 -10.04
C ALA A 5 7.08 -3.74 -11.38
N ILE A 6 7.89 -3.95 -12.43
CA ILE A 6 7.83 -3.09 -13.64
C ILE A 6 7.42 -3.85 -14.92
N HIS A 7 7.36 -5.19 -14.92
CA HIS A 7 7.27 -5.94 -16.19
C HIS A 7 5.87 -6.25 -16.74
N TYR A 8 4.79 -5.83 -16.09
CA TYR A 8 3.49 -5.83 -16.74
C TYR A 8 2.84 -4.48 -16.51
N GLY A 9 2.27 -3.89 -17.56
CA GLY A 9 1.42 -2.70 -17.51
C GLY A 9 0.14 -2.95 -16.72
N ALA A 10 0.30 -3.34 -15.46
CA ALA A 10 -0.75 -3.60 -14.52
C ALA A 10 -1.20 -2.25 -13.95
N ASN A 11 -2.43 -1.89 -14.32
CA ASN A 11 -3.21 -0.86 -13.64
C ASN A 11 -2.93 -0.87 -12.14
N ILE A 12 -2.44 0.27 -11.62
CA ILE A 12 -2.13 0.54 -10.20
C ILE A 12 -3.33 0.25 -9.25
N SER A 13 -4.50 -0.05 -9.81
CA SER A 13 -5.78 -0.26 -9.13
C SER A 13 -6.32 -1.69 -9.15
N GLU A 14 -5.67 -2.67 -9.81
CA GLU A 14 -6.22 -4.03 -9.95
C GLU A 14 -5.47 -5.04 -9.04
N PRO A 15 -6.17 -5.94 -8.32
CA PRO A 15 -5.56 -6.88 -7.40
C PRO A 15 -4.60 -7.89 -8.07
N SER A 16 -3.41 -8.08 -7.52
CA SER A 16 -2.33 -8.86 -8.16
C SER A 16 -2.50 -10.39 -8.04
N GLN A 17 -2.59 -11.13 -9.15
CA GLN A 17 -2.86 -12.58 -9.23
C GLN A 17 -1.82 -13.56 -8.59
N HIS A 18 -0.91 -13.14 -7.71
CA HIS A 18 0.02 -14.06 -7.03
C HIS A 18 -0.03 -13.87 -5.49
N LEU A 19 -0.53 -14.90 -4.81
CA LEU A 19 -0.60 -15.15 -3.35
C LEU A 19 -1.27 -14.10 -2.45
N TYR A 20 -1.50 -12.88 -2.91
CA TYR A 20 -2.30 -11.86 -2.22
C TYR A 20 -3.05 -11.00 -3.24
N SER A 21 -3.82 -11.64 -4.13
CA SER A 21 -4.67 -10.97 -5.14
C SER A 21 -5.87 -10.25 -4.56
N HIS A 22 -5.82 -9.89 -3.29
CA HIS A 22 -6.80 -9.06 -2.61
C HIS A 22 -6.18 -7.73 -2.20
N ALA A 23 -4.85 -7.59 -2.22
CA ALA A 23 -4.13 -6.46 -1.67
C ALA A 23 -3.46 -5.63 -2.78
N THR A 24 -3.42 -4.31 -2.60
CA THR A 24 -2.71 -3.39 -3.51
C THR A 24 -1.20 -3.34 -3.20
N PRO A 25 -0.36 -2.80 -4.09
CA PRO A 25 1.06 -2.58 -3.79
C PRO A 25 1.29 -1.78 -2.50
N LEU A 26 0.36 -0.89 -2.14
CA LEU A 26 0.43 -0.10 -0.92
C LEU A 26 0.16 -0.93 0.34
N HIS A 27 -0.73 -1.92 0.28
CA HIS A 27 -0.93 -2.89 1.36
C HIS A 27 0.33 -3.73 1.59
N HIS A 28 1.01 -4.14 0.50
CA HIS A 28 2.28 -4.86 0.62
C HIS A 28 3.39 -4.01 1.25
N ALA A 29 3.47 -2.74 0.89
CA ALA A 29 4.42 -1.80 1.49
C ALA A 29 4.08 -1.51 2.97
N ALA A 30 2.78 -1.44 3.30
CA ALA A 30 2.33 -1.35 4.68
C ALA A 30 2.68 -2.61 5.47
N ALA A 31 2.52 -3.79 4.86
CA ALA A 31 2.87 -5.07 5.44
C ALA A 31 4.37 -5.22 5.71
N SER A 32 5.21 -4.75 4.77
CA SER A 32 6.66 -4.76 4.95
C SER A 32 7.15 -3.73 5.97
N GLY A 33 6.32 -2.74 6.33
CA GLY A 33 6.72 -1.64 7.20
C GLY A 33 7.72 -0.68 6.56
N SER A 34 7.83 -0.69 5.22
CA SER A 34 8.84 0.08 4.50
C SER A 34 8.31 1.46 4.12
N LEU A 35 8.58 2.46 4.96
CA LEU A 35 8.19 3.85 4.73
C LEU A 35 8.67 4.39 3.38
N ASP A 36 9.90 4.08 2.97
CA ASP A 36 10.42 4.49 1.66
C ASP A 36 9.60 3.92 0.50
N THR A 37 9.16 2.66 0.61
CA THR A 37 8.32 2.03 -0.42
C THR A 37 6.94 2.67 -0.45
N VAL A 38 6.35 2.97 0.72
CA VAL A 38 5.08 3.69 0.81
C VAL A 38 5.19 5.08 0.18
N LYS A 39 6.24 5.84 0.50
CA LYS A 39 6.49 7.17 -0.09
C LYS A 39 6.56 7.12 -1.61
N VAL A 40 7.36 6.21 -2.17
CA VAL A 40 7.49 6.05 -3.63
C VAL A 40 6.16 5.71 -4.28
N LEU A 41 5.35 4.85 -3.65
CA LEU A 41 4.03 4.50 -4.18
C LEU A 41 3.04 5.67 -4.10
N VAL A 42 3.02 6.41 -2.99
CA VAL A 42 2.17 7.60 -2.83
C VAL A 42 2.57 8.69 -3.83
N GLU A 43 3.87 8.94 -4.03
CA GLU A 43 4.40 9.85 -5.05
C GLU A 43 4.05 9.39 -6.47
N ALA A 44 4.00 8.08 -6.72
CA ALA A 44 3.54 7.50 -7.98
C ALA A 44 2.01 7.61 -8.18
N GLY A 45 1.28 8.22 -7.24
CA GLY A 45 -0.17 8.40 -7.32
C GLY A 45 -0.97 7.18 -6.85
N ALA A 46 -0.37 6.28 -6.06
CA ALA A 46 -1.10 5.17 -5.47
C ALA A 46 -2.21 5.69 -4.54
N LYS A 47 -3.40 5.11 -4.71
CA LYS A 47 -4.55 5.41 -3.88
C LYS A 47 -4.40 4.76 -2.50
N MET A 48 -4.48 5.58 -1.46
CA MET A 48 -4.39 5.15 -0.05
C MET A 48 -5.75 4.76 0.55
N ASP A 49 -6.83 4.96 -0.19
CA ASP A 49 -8.23 4.70 0.20
C ASP A 49 -8.78 3.40 -0.37
N ILE A 50 -7.98 2.63 -1.12
CA ILE A 50 -8.39 1.33 -1.64
C ILE A 50 -8.38 0.31 -0.50
N THR A 51 -9.48 -0.39 -0.28
CA THR A 51 -9.54 -1.53 0.63
C THR A 51 -9.11 -2.82 -0.06
N ASP A 52 -8.52 -3.73 0.71
CA ASP A 52 -8.24 -5.08 0.24
C ASP A 52 -9.54 -5.91 0.14
N SER A 53 -9.58 -6.91 -0.75
CA SER A 53 -10.80 -7.68 -1.02
C SER A 53 -11.11 -8.82 -0.04
N ILE A 54 -10.25 -9.10 0.95
CA ILE A 54 -10.45 -10.20 1.92
C ILE A 54 -10.78 -9.67 3.31
N TYR A 55 -10.06 -8.65 3.77
CA TYR A 55 -10.23 -8.07 5.09
C TYR A 55 -10.96 -6.73 5.05
N ASP A 56 -11.30 -6.23 3.86
CA ASP A 56 -11.88 -4.90 3.64
C ASP A 56 -11.09 -3.79 4.35
N GLY A 57 -9.79 -4.03 4.56
CA GLY A 57 -8.89 -3.13 5.27
C GLY A 57 -8.15 -2.23 4.29
N THR A 58 -7.97 -0.97 4.63
CA THR A 58 -7.13 -0.03 3.88
C THR A 58 -5.64 -0.24 4.20
N PRO A 59 -4.70 0.34 3.41
CA PRO A 59 -3.28 0.33 3.72
C PRO A 59 -2.97 0.92 5.11
N LEU A 60 -3.80 1.87 5.57
CA LEU A 60 -3.74 2.42 6.91
C LEU A 60 -4.16 1.38 7.95
N ASP A 61 -5.28 0.68 7.75
CA ASP A 61 -5.73 -0.38 8.67
C ASP A 61 -4.69 -1.49 8.81
N TRP A 62 -4.02 -1.84 7.71
CA TRP A 62 -2.92 -2.79 7.72
C TRP A 62 -1.71 -2.26 8.52
N ALA A 63 -1.36 -0.99 8.35
CA ALA A 63 -0.30 -0.35 9.13
C ALA A 63 -0.64 -0.30 10.64
N GLU A 64 -1.90 -0.01 10.99
CA GLU A 64 -2.38 -0.02 12.38
C GLU A 64 -2.38 -1.44 12.97
N HIS A 65 -2.87 -2.43 12.22
CA HIS A 65 -2.90 -3.83 12.65
C HIS A 65 -1.49 -4.40 12.89
N LEU A 66 -0.55 -4.05 12.01
CA LEU A 66 0.85 -4.48 12.11
C LEU A 66 1.70 -3.58 13.02
N LYS A 67 1.06 -2.62 13.71
CA LYS A 67 1.69 -1.68 14.66
C LYS A 67 2.87 -0.93 14.05
N LYS A 68 2.72 -0.49 12.80
CA LYS A 68 3.73 0.31 12.08
C LYS A 68 3.46 1.79 12.32
N GLU A 69 3.75 2.25 13.53
CA GLU A 69 3.47 3.62 13.96
C GLU A 69 4.02 4.69 12.99
N ASP A 70 5.23 4.51 12.47
CA ASP A 70 5.83 5.44 11.48
C ASP A 70 4.98 5.57 10.21
N LEU A 71 4.42 4.46 9.73
CA LEU A 71 3.53 4.44 8.57
C LEU A 71 2.17 5.06 8.89
N VAL A 72 1.60 4.74 10.07
CA VAL A 72 0.33 5.30 10.53
C VAL A 72 0.44 6.82 10.65
N LEU A 73 1.53 7.34 11.21
CA LEU A 73 1.81 8.77 11.29
C LEU A 73 1.92 9.39 9.90
N TYR A 74 2.66 8.76 8.99
CA TYR A 74 2.80 9.25 7.62
C TYR A 74 1.45 9.30 6.88
N PHE A 75 0.65 8.22 6.94
CA PHE A 75 -0.68 8.18 6.31
C PHE A 75 -1.61 9.25 6.89
N ARG A 76 -1.64 9.43 8.22
CA ARG A 76 -2.41 10.51 8.87
C ARG A 76 -1.96 11.90 8.44
N GLU A 77 -0.65 12.11 8.27
CA GLU A 77 -0.11 13.38 7.78
C GLU A 77 -0.56 13.67 6.34
N GLN A 78 -0.60 12.65 5.46
CA GLN A 78 -1.04 12.82 4.08
C GLN A 78 -2.54 13.11 3.95
N VAL A 79 -3.39 12.58 4.85
CA VAL A 79 -4.83 12.88 4.88
C VAL A 79 -5.10 14.36 5.20
N CYS A 80 -4.29 14.98 6.07
CA CYS A 80 -4.41 16.42 6.37
C CYS A 80 -3.86 17.35 5.29
N LYS A 81 -3.13 16.83 4.28
CA LYS A 81 -2.55 17.62 3.17
C LYS A 81 -3.40 17.57 1.88
N ARG A 82 -4.47 16.78 1.84
CA ARG A 82 -5.47 16.75 0.75
C ARG A 82 -6.47 17.89 0.90
#